data_AF-A0A524EDX1-F1
#
_entry.id   AF-A0A524EDX1-F1
#
_cell.length_a   1.000
_cell.length_b   1.000
_cell.length_c   1.000
_cell.angle_alpha   90.00
_cell.angle_beta   90.00
_cell.angle_gamma   90.00
#
_symmetry.space_group_name_H-M   'P 1'
#
loop_
_entity.id
_entity.type
_entity.pdbx_description
1 polymer ?
#
loop_
_entity_poly.entity_id
_entity_poly.type
_entity_poly.pdbx_seq_one_letter_code
_entity_poly.pdbx_strand_id
1 'polypeptide(L)'
;MSEEFNAILDSSFNNGTPIWLYTDDYIFGMVPVDASGNRWKEVSYTFAEKDDPLYVTERDANLSFQFLLEEVEKGVSFYVEDLNVLLIKEFTDSLEGKSGPEKINSFISELIHNSSKYSSDLPIVKNKDQLSDLKSRL
;
A
#
# COMPACT_ATOMS: atom_id res chain seq x y z
N MET A 1 14.63 11.48 8.16
CA MET A 1 13.85 10.25 7.89
C MET A 1 12.38 10.42 8.21
N SER A 2 11.97 10.76 9.44
CA SER A 2 10.55 11.04 9.75
C SER A 2 10.01 12.24 8.96
N GLU A 3 10.79 13.32 8.80
CA GLU A 3 10.40 14.47 7.96
C GLU A 3 10.21 14.10 6.48
N GLU A 4 11.08 13.24 5.95
CA GLU A 4 11.01 12.77 4.56
C GLU A 4 9.78 11.88 4.36
N PHE A 5 9.55 10.93 5.27
CA PHE A 5 8.34 10.11 5.25
C PHE A 5 7.07 10.97 5.36
N ASN A 6 7.05 11.97 6.25
CA ASN A 6 5.95 12.92 6.37
C ASN A 6 5.69 13.69 5.07
N ALA A 7 6.75 14.12 4.37
CA ALA A 7 6.62 14.78 3.07
C ALA A 7 6.04 13.84 1.99
N ILE A 8 6.39 12.55 2.03
CA ILE A 8 5.79 11.54 1.16
C ILE A 8 4.30 11.37 1.49
N LEU A 9 3.93 11.24 2.76
CA LEU A 9 2.52 11.14 3.18
C LEU A 9 1.72 12.35 2.68
N ASP A 10 2.21 13.56 2.90
CA ASP A 10 1.53 14.81 2.53
C ASP A 10 1.28 14.94 1.02
N SER A 11 2.17 14.38 0.20
CA SER A 11 2.08 14.41 -1.26
C SER A 11 1.43 13.16 -1.86
N SER A 12 1.16 12.12 -1.08
CA SER A 12 0.83 10.78 -1.57
C SER A 12 -0.45 10.68 -2.41
N PHE A 13 -1.38 11.63 -2.22
CA PHE A 13 -2.64 11.69 -2.97
C PHE A 13 -2.59 12.64 -4.19
N ASN A 14 -1.47 13.30 -4.46
CA ASN A 14 -1.39 14.34 -5.50
C ASN A 14 -1.58 13.80 -6.92
N ASN A 15 -1.23 12.53 -7.16
CA ASN A 15 -1.19 11.90 -8.48
C ASN A 15 -2.15 10.71 -8.63
N GLY A 16 -3.01 10.46 -7.64
CA GLY A 16 -3.90 9.31 -7.63
C GLY A 16 -4.18 8.83 -6.21
N THR A 17 -4.77 7.64 -6.10
CA THR A 17 -5.05 7.02 -4.79
C THR A 17 -3.88 6.10 -4.43
N PRO A 18 -3.09 6.42 -3.40
CA PRO A 18 -2.11 5.50 -2.86
C PRO A 18 -2.80 4.41 -2.03
N ILE A 19 -2.04 3.38 -1.68
CA ILE A 19 -2.39 2.50 -0.55
C ILE A 19 -1.35 2.69 0.54
N TRP A 20 -1.82 2.81 1.78
CA TRP A 20 -0.98 2.74 2.96
C TRP A 20 -1.50 1.65 3.89
N LEU A 21 -0.61 0.75 4.26
CA LEU A 21 -0.83 -0.32 5.21
C LEU A 21 0.08 -0.08 6.41
N TYR A 22 -0.36 -0.45 7.61
CA TYR A 22 0.46 -0.29 8.80
C TYR A 22 0.35 -1.52 9.68
N THR A 23 1.42 -1.82 10.40
CA THR A 23 1.48 -2.88 11.39
C THR A 23 2.08 -2.32 12.67
N ASP A 24 2.33 -3.18 13.65
CA ASP A 24 3.07 -2.79 14.85
C ASP A 24 4.57 -2.65 14.58
N ASP A 25 5.08 -3.19 13.46
CA ASP A 25 6.51 -3.24 13.14
C ASP A 25 6.92 -2.27 12.02
N TYR A 26 6.01 -1.93 11.11
CA TYR A 26 6.31 -1.04 9.99
C TYR A 26 5.07 -0.38 9.37
N ILE A 27 5.31 0.63 8.52
CA ILE A 27 4.32 1.21 7.61
C ILE A 27 4.76 0.94 6.18
N PHE A 28 3.86 0.41 5.37
CA PHE A 28 4.07 0.20 3.93
C PHE A 28 3.18 1.13 3.11
N GLY A 29 3.72 1.64 2.01
CA GLY A 29 3.01 2.48 1.06
C GLY A 29 3.34 2.14 -0.38
N MET A 30 2.33 2.23 -1.23
CA MET A 30 2.49 2.23 -2.68
C MET A 30 1.82 3.48 -3.24
N VAL A 31 2.64 4.42 -3.73
CA VAL A 31 2.25 5.81 -4.01
C VAL A 31 2.41 6.13 -5.50
N PRO A 32 1.41 6.68 -6.19
CA PRO A 32 1.54 7.05 -7.60
C PRO A 32 2.50 8.23 -7.77
N VAL A 33 3.49 8.08 -8.65
CA VAL A 33 4.49 9.14 -8.93
C VAL A 33 3.98 10.13 -9.98
N ASP A 34 3.09 9.69 -10.86
CA ASP A 34 2.48 10.51 -11.90
C ASP A 34 1.02 10.13 -12.13
N ALA A 35 0.23 11.07 -12.67
CA ALA A 35 -1.20 10.88 -12.91
C ALA A 35 -1.54 9.82 -13.98
N SER A 36 -0.54 9.34 -14.73
CA SER A 36 -0.74 8.24 -15.68
C SER A 36 -0.77 6.88 -14.98
N GLY A 37 -0.29 6.80 -13.75
CA GLY A 37 -0.21 5.57 -12.97
C GLY A 37 0.81 4.57 -13.51
N ASN A 38 1.74 5.02 -14.37
CA ASN A 38 2.77 4.15 -14.94
C ASN A 38 3.96 3.92 -14.00
N ARG A 39 4.18 4.82 -13.04
CA ARG A 39 5.27 4.74 -12.07
C ARG A 39 4.74 4.90 -10.66
N TRP A 40 5.28 4.07 -9.77
CA TRP A 40 4.87 4.01 -8.38
C TRP A 40 6.10 3.96 -7.49
N LYS A 41 5.97 4.63 -6.36
CA LYS A 41 6.94 4.67 -5.29
C LYS A 41 6.48 3.70 -4.21
N GLU A 42 7.28 2.66 -4.00
CA GLU A 42 7.18 1.83 -2.80
C GLU A 42 7.88 2.55 -1.65
N VAL A 43 7.24 2.53 -0.50
CA VAL A 43 7.70 3.19 0.72
C VAL A 43 7.55 2.18 1.85
N SER A 44 8.62 1.92 2.60
CA SER A 44 8.54 1.14 3.83
C SER A 44 9.23 1.91 4.94
N TYR A 45 8.55 2.10 6.06
CA TYR A 45 9.10 2.70 7.26
C TYR A 45 9.10 1.66 8.38
N THR A 46 10.26 1.13 8.75
CA THR A 46 10.41 0.07 9.75
C THR A 46 10.76 0.66 11.11
N PHE A 47 9.99 0.35 12.16
CA PHE A 47 10.22 0.92 13.51
C PHE A 47 11.42 0.29 14.23
N ALA A 48 11.80 -0.93 13.85
CA ALA A 48 12.93 -1.64 14.45
C ALA A 48 14.30 -1.06 14.05
N GLU A 49 14.41 -0.41 12.89
CA GLU A 49 15.67 0.12 12.35
C GLU A 49 15.85 1.60 12.71
N LYS A 50 16.73 1.89 13.68
CA LYS A 50 16.88 3.26 14.20
C LYS A 50 17.68 4.19 13.30
N ASP A 51 18.65 3.65 12.56
CA ASP A 51 19.61 4.46 11.80
C ASP A 51 19.10 4.79 10.40
N ASP A 52 18.39 3.86 9.76
CA ASP A 52 17.82 4.05 8.41
C ASP A 52 16.43 3.38 8.28
N PRO A 53 15.41 3.88 8.98
CA PRO A 53 14.09 3.24 9.03
C PRO A 53 13.34 3.28 7.68
N LEU A 54 13.72 4.15 6.75
CA LEU A 54 12.93 4.50 5.58
C LEU A 54 13.55 3.94 4.30
N TYR A 55 12.88 2.95 3.72
CA TYR A 55 13.15 2.46 2.38
C TYR A 55 12.21 3.12 1.37
N VAL A 56 12.76 3.63 0.27
CA VAL A 56 12.00 4.23 -0.83
C VAL A 56 12.59 3.78 -2.16
N THR A 57 11.72 3.33 -3.06
CA THR A 57 12.14 2.91 -4.40
C THR A 57 11.02 3.14 -5.41
N GLU A 58 11.38 3.42 -6.66
CA GLU A 58 10.44 3.70 -7.74
C GLU A 58 10.53 2.61 -8.80
N ARG A 59 9.37 2.10 -9.23
CA ARG A 59 9.28 1.08 -10.28
C ARG A 59 8.11 1.36 -11.21
N ASP A 60 8.07 0.66 -12.34
CA ASP A 60 6.89 0.68 -13.21
C ASP A 60 5.68 -0.02 -12.55
N ALA A 61 4.50 0.25 -13.08
CA ALA A 61 3.24 -0.23 -12.50
C ALA A 61 3.10 -1.76 -12.48
N ASN A 62 3.67 -2.50 -13.44
CA ASN A 62 3.54 -3.96 -13.44
C ASN A 62 4.34 -4.57 -12.30
N LEU A 63 5.60 -4.12 -12.14
CA LEU A 63 6.46 -4.63 -11.08
C LEU A 63 5.96 -4.15 -9.70
N SER A 64 5.51 -2.90 -9.60
CA SER A 64 4.93 -2.36 -8.36
C SER A 64 3.66 -3.12 -7.94
N PHE A 65 2.83 -3.53 -8.90
CA PHE A 65 1.68 -4.37 -8.61
C PHE A 65 2.08 -5.73 -8.05
N GLN A 66 3.13 -6.37 -8.57
CA GLN A 66 3.63 -7.64 -8.03
C GLN A 66 4.10 -7.51 -6.58
N PHE A 67 4.86 -6.46 -6.26
CA PHE A 67 5.31 -6.20 -4.88
C PHE A 67 4.14 -5.85 -3.96
N LEU A 68 3.15 -5.09 -4.42
CA LEU A 68 1.95 -4.82 -3.65
C LEU A 68 1.17 -6.10 -3.33
N LEU A 69 1.03 -7.01 -4.30
CA LEU A 69 0.40 -8.30 -4.07
C LEU A 69 1.19 -9.15 -3.07
N GLU A 70 2.51 -9.19 -3.20
CA GLU A 70 3.36 -9.91 -2.24
C GLU A 70 3.22 -9.35 -0.82
N GLU A 71 3.20 -8.03 -0.67
CA GLU A 71 3.00 -7.38 0.61
C GLU A 71 1.64 -7.74 1.22
N VAL A 72 0.56 -7.63 0.45
CA VAL A 72 -0.79 -7.93 0.96
C VAL A 72 -0.97 -9.43 1.24
N GLU A 73 -0.50 -10.31 0.35
CA GLU A 73 -0.69 -11.76 0.51
C GLU A 73 0.24 -12.39 1.55
N LYS A 74 1.45 -11.84 1.75
CA LYS A 74 2.46 -12.43 2.63
C LYS A 74 2.79 -11.53 3.80
N GLY A 75 3.15 -10.27 3.55
CA GLY A 75 3.52 -9.29 4.59
C GLY A 75 2.40 -9.09 5.62
N VAL A 76 1.26 -8.58 5.15
CA VAL A 76 0.08 -8.31 5.99
C VAL A 76 -0.46 -9.57 6.66
N SER A 77 -0.35 -10.74 6.01
CA SER A 77 -0.85 -12.01 6.55
C SER A 77 -0.18 -12.43 7.87
N PHE A 78 1.01 -11.91 8.18
CA PHE A 78 1.66 -12.13 9.47
C PHE A 78 1.00 -11.36 10.63
N TYR A 79 0.26 -10.29 10.33
CA TYR A 79 -0.35 -9.39 11.30
C TYR A 79 -1.87 -9.46 11.32
N VAL A 80 -2.49 -9.98 10.25
CA VAL A 80 -3.94 -10.05 10.08
C VAL A 80 -4.35 -11.51 9.97
N GLU A 81 -4.72 -12.12 11.10
CA GLU A 81 -5.02 -13.55 11.19
C GLU A 81 -6.21 -14.00 10.33
N ASP A 82 -7.22 -13.14 10.16
CA ASP A 82 -8.43 -13.42 9.40
C ASP A 82 -8.35 -12.98 7.93
N LEU A 83 -7.14 -12.66 7.43
CA LEU A 83 -6.95 -12.20 6.06
C LEU A 83 -7.35 -13.28 5.05
N ASN A 84 -8.36 -12.96 4.24
CA ASN A 84 -8.87 -13.86 3.21
C ASN A 84 -8.03 -13.78 1.93
N VAL A 85 -6.86 -14.43 1.98
CA VAL A 85 -5.91 -14.52 0.87
C VAL A 85 -6.53 -15.19 -0.37
N LEU A 86 -7.50 -16.10 -0.20
CA LEU A 86 -8.21 -16.71 -1.33
C LEU A 86 -8.98 -15.68 -2.14
N LEU A 87 -9.74 -14.78 -1.49
CA LEU A 87 -10.46 -13.71 -2.19
C LEU A 87 -9.52 -12.69 -2.84
N ILE A 88 -8.35 -12.43 -2.24
CA ILE A 88 -7.31 -11.57 -2.85
C ILE A 88 -6.85 -12.17 -4.17
N LYS A 89 -6.59 -13.48 -4.19
CA LYS A 89 -6.19 -14.22 -5.41
C LYS A 89 -7.28 -14.21 -6.47
N GLU A 90 -8.52 -14.54 -6.09
CA GLU A 90 -9.67 -14.52 -7.01
C GLU A 90 -9.88 -13.15 -7.65
N PHE A 91 -9.77 -12.07 -6.87
CA PHE A 91 -9.87 -10.72 -7.42
C PHE A 91 -8.68 -10.39 -8.34
N THR A 92 -7.47 -10.78 -7.96
CA THR A 92 -6.26 -10.57 -8.76
C THR A 92 -6.35 -11.27 -10.12
N ASP A 93 -6.86 -12.51 -10.15
CA ASP A 93 -7.09 -13.26 -11.39
C ASP A 93 -8.09 -12.53 -12.31
N SER A 94 -9.10 -11.85 -11.74
CA SER A 94 -10.04 -11.03 -12.52
C SER A 94 -9.40 -9.80 -13.20
N LEU A 95 -8.17 -9.46 -12.83
CA LEU A 95 -7.39 -8.37 -13.43
C LEU A 95 -6.46 -8.84 -14.56
N GLU A 96 -6.50 -10.13 -14.91
CA GLU A 96 -5.73 -10.66 -16.03
C GLU A 96 -6.06 -9.91 -17.35
N GLY A 97 -5.06 -9.68 -18.18
CA GLY A 97 -5.19 -8.92 -19.43
C GLY A 97 -5.26 -7.39 -19.28
N LYS A 98 -5.45 -6.85 -18.07
CA LYS A 98 -5.40 -5.40 -17.83
C LYS A 98 -3.96 -4.86 -17.83
N SER A 99 -3.81 -3.58 -18.14
CA SER A 99 -2.51 -2.89 -18.05
C SER A 99 -2.05 -2.76 -16.59
N GLY A 100 -0.73 -2.58 -16.38
CA GLY A 100 -0.16 -2.35 -15.04
C GLY A 100 -0.87 -1.24 -14.25
N PRO A 101 -1.06 -0.03 -14.81
CA PRO A 101 -1.80 1.05 -14.15
C PRO A 101 -3.24 0.66 -13.79
N GLU A 102 -3.94 -0.06 -14.66
CA GLU A 102 -5.31 -0.50 -14.36
C GLU A 102 -5.33 -1.55 -13.24
N LYS A 103 -4.36 -2.47 -13.21
CA LYS A 103 -4.26 -3.52 -12.19
C LYS A 103 -4.10 -2.92 -10.80
N ILE A 104 -3.05 -2.11 -10.60
CA ILE A 104 -2.75 -1.52 -9.30
C ILE A 104 -3.86 -0.60 -8.81
N ASN A 105 -4.42 0.26 -9.67
CA ASN A 105 -5.51 1.14 -9.28
C ASN A 105 -6.79 0.36 -8.94
N SER A 106 -7.12 -0.69 -9.72
CA SER A 106 -8.29 -1.54 -9.43
C SER A 106 -8.14 -2.26 -8.10
N PHE A 107 -6.93 -2.78 -7.83
CA PHE A 107 -6.62 -3.50 -6.60
C PHE A 107 -6.66 -2.61 -5.36
N ILE A 108 -6.02 -1.43 -5.42
CA ILE A 108 -6.07 -0.44 -4.33
C ILE A 108 -7.51 -0.01 -4.05
N SER A 109 -8.28 0.29 -5.10
CA SER A 109 -9.69 0.66 -4.96
C SER A 109 -10.53 -0.45 -4.32
N GLU A 110 -10.33 -1.70 -4.71
CA GLU A 110 -11.06 -2.83 -4.12
C GLU A 110 -10.71 -3.00 -2.63
N LEU A 111 -9.42 -3.00 -2.26
CA LEU A 111 -9.02 -3.15 -0.86
C LEU A 111 -9.54 -2.00 0.02
N ILE A 112 -9.48 -0.75 -0.44
CA ILE A 112 -9.95 0.40 0.33
C ILE A 112 -11.47 0.33 0.54
N HIS A 113 -12.23 0.12 -0.52
CA HIS A 113 -13.70 0.20 -0.48
C HIS A 113 -14.37 -1.08 0.04
N ASN A 114 -13.69 -2.23 -0.10
CA ASN A 114 -14.23 -3.54 0.27
C ASN A 114 -13.36 -4.27 1.31
N SER A 115 -12.54 -3.55 2.07
CA SER A 115 -11.65 -4.09 3.13
C SER A 115 -12.31 -5.14 4.02
N SER A 116 -13.57 -4.94 4.44
CA SER A 116 -14.31 -5.87 5.31
C SER A 116 -14.60 -7.24 4.68
N LYS A 117 -14.50 -7.39 3.35
CA LYS A 117 -14.56 -8.70 2.69
C LYS A 117 -13.30 -9.52 2.91
N TYR A 118 -12.17 -8.83 3.13
CA TYR A 118 -10.85 -9.44 3.21
C TYR A 118 -10.39 -9.66 4.64
N SER A 119 -10.78 -8.79 5.57
CA SER A 119 -10.54 -8.96 7.00
C SER A 119 -11.46 -8.02 7.78
N SER A 120 -11.82 -8.41 9.00
CA SER A 120 -12.59 -7.55 9.92
C SER A 120 -11.83 -6.31 10.39
N ASP A 121 -10.50 -6.34 10.38
CA ASP A 121 -9.63 -5.26 10.85
C ASP A 121 -8.37 -5.09 9.98
N LEU A 122 -8.58 -4.96 8.66
CA LEU A 122 -7.48 -4.70 7.74
C LEU A 122 -6.83 -3.33 8.05
N PRO A 123 -5.53 -3.25 8.37
CA PRO A 123 -4.89 -2.02 8.83
C PRO A 123 -4.49 -1.14 7.64
N ILE A 124 -5.49 -0.58 6.99
CA ILE A 124 -5.39 0.22 5.76
C ILE A 124 -5.88 1.64 6.00
N VAL A 125 -5.15 2.62 5.46
CA VAL A 125 -5.63 4.01 5.35
C VAL A 125 -6.59 4.12 4.17
N LYS A 126 -7.82 4.53 4.44
CA LYS A 126 -8.90 4.61 3.45
C LYS A 126 -8.98 5.95 2.74
N ASN A 127 -8.47 7.01 3.35
CA ASN A 127 -8.54 8.37 2.79
C ASN A 127 -7.47 9.29 3.39
N LYS A 128 -7.38 10.50 2.82
CA LYS A 128 -6.38 11.51 3.21
C LYS A 128 -6.48 11.95 4.67
N ASP A 129 -7.68 11.97 5.25
CA ASP A 129 -7.91 12.45 6.62
C ASP A 129 -7.30 11.52 7.66
N GLN A 130 -7.11 10.24 7.32
CA GLN A 130 -6.48 9.23 8.17
C GLN A 130 -4.94 9.23 8.11
N LEU A 131 -4.32 10.06 7.25
CA LEU A 131 -2.85 10.12 7.17
C LEU A 131 -2.21 10.63 8.46
N SER A 132 -2.91 11.43 9.26
CA SER A 132 -2.44 11.86 10.57
C SER A 132 -2.17 10.68 11.51
N ASP A 133 -2.90 9.58 11.34
CA ASP A 133 -2.78 8.39 12.18
C ASP A 133 -1.50 7.61 11.88
N LEU A 134 -0.94 7.76 10.68
CA LEU A 134 0.39 7.22 10.35
C LEU A 134 1.50 8.08 10.94
N LYS A 135 1.32 9.42 10.91
CA LYS A 135 2.32 10.35 11.44
C LYS A 135 2.48 10.23 12.96
N SER A 136 1.43 9.89 13.68
CA SER A 136 1.46 9.71 15.14
C SER A 136 2.14 8.43 15.59
N ARG A 137 2.46 7.51 14.66
CA ARG A 137 3.16 6.24 14.92
C ARG A 137 4.69 6.34 14.78
N LEU A 138 5.21 7.43 14.23
CA LEU A 138 6.63 7.72 14.07
C LEU A 138 7.23 8.28 15.37
#